data_AF-A0A1Z8NIV4-F1
#
_entry.id   AF-A0A1Z8NIV4-F1
#
_cell.length_a   1.000
_cell.length_b   1.000
_cell.length_c   1.000
_cell.angle_alpha   90.00
_cell.angle_beta   90.00
_cell.angle_gamma   90.00
#
_symmetry.space_group_name_H-M   'P 1'
#
loop_
_entity.id
_entity.type
_entity.pdbx_description
1 polymer ?
#
loop_
_entity_poly.entity_id
_entity_poly.type
_entity_poly.pdbx_seq_one_letter_code
_entity_poly.pdbx_strand_id
1 'polypeptide(L)'
;MKASGQIASLRSSAITGLRLLRSEAQRSLHLMVKGGSVEPDQAFTDLDNSLYSVAMDACRGLSEDKKKVFNPIFGMRMAELNQPVIYGLGMAQNDVNYALLRCGPALSGDGRYEVENVVLSAVLENIGITPCEGADCTRAVDRPTLVQNLNNNLNAENTTELRTYPEPAFGIETDGPRKLLKIIAPNELADASFLQPPETRRNLRVNLNFVAYARADKINRDNESFATNPAGNSDYDNQEESSSSGCDSNNSCTFFGIPVTTKAVQLIVDGSGSMSTCVSWGSNYGEQARTYYNGSRYISTKQNCLMTRMESLQKELRGLIASLSSDTSISLQSFSSPGYNNHRSWNNGEMAELNDTNKSSALEFVNSLSAGSVTRWGGTRPWSALDKAFDNANANSVFLMTDGEPNYDRNNGNWSRKDYRKTANAYISMNHDREKRGWDILDVNTVSVGRQSPWMEMMSTGAGGEYKALD
;
A
#
# COMPACT_ATOMS: atom_id res chain seq x y z
N MET A 1 -28.83 29.63 -0.79
CA MET A 1 -28.59 28.73 -1.96
C MET A 1 -27.18 28.85 -2.55
N LYS A 2 -26.63 30.06 -2.81
CA LYS A 2 -25.27 30.23 -3.40
C LYS A 2 -24.12 29.55 -2.61
N ALA A 3 -24.11 29.68 -1.29
CA ALA A 3 -23.08 29.08 -0.42
C ALA A 3 -23.07 27.53 -0.44
N SER A 4 -24.24 26.89 -0.56
CA SER A 4 -24.36 25.42 -0.63
C SER A 4 -23.80 24.86 -1.94
N GLY A 5 -24.06 25.55 -3.06
CA GLY A 5 -23.50 25.19 -4.37
C GLY A 5 -21.98 25.34 -4.44
N GLN A 6 -21.41 26.37 -3.80
CA GLN A 6 -19.96 26.57 -3.73
C GLN A 6 -19.26 25.47 -2.92
N ILE A 7 -19.81 25.06 -1.76
CA ILE A 7 -19.26 23.94 -0.99
C ILE A 7 -19.33 22.63 -1.77
N ALA A 8 -20.45 22.36 -2.46
CA ALA A 8 -20.59 21.16 -3.27
C ALA A 8 -19.53 21.09 -4.39
N SER A 9 -19.27 22.22 -5.05
CA SER A 9 -18.21 22.33 -6.06
C SER A 9 -16.81 22.09 -5.49
N LEU A 10 -16.51 22.66 -4.31
CA LEU A 10 -15.24 22.43 -3.62
C LEU A 10 -15.06 20.96 -3.20
N ARG A 11 -16.11 20.31 -2.69
CA ARG A 11 -16.08 18.88 -2.36
C ARG A 11 -15.82 18.03 -3.60
N SER A 12 -16.48 18.32 -4.71
CA SER A 12 -16.27 17.61 -5.98
C SER A 12 -14.83 17.77 -6.49
N SER A 13 -14.29 19.00 -6.41
CA SER A 13 -12.92 19.31 -6.79
C SER A 13 -11.91 18.59 -5.89
N ALA A 14 -12.13 18.61 -4.57
CA ALA A 14 -11.31 17.88 -3.60
C ALA A 14 -11.30 16.37 -3.89
N ILE A 15 -12.47 15.77 -4.11
CA ILE A 15 -12.59 14.34 -4.39
C ILE A 15 -11.82 13.96 -5.66
N THR A 16 -11.96 14.75 -6.73
CA THR A 16 -11.29 14.50 -8.00
C THR A 16 -9.77 14.62 -7.86
N GLY A 17 -9.30 15.70 -7.23
CA GLY A 17 -7.88 15.93 -7.00
C GLY A 17 -7.23 14.89 -6.12
N LEU A 18 -7.86 14.55 -4.99
CA LEU A 18 -7.36 13.51 -4.08
C LEU A 18 -7.40 12.12 -4.70
N ARG A 19 -8.36 11.83 -5.60
CA ARG A 19 -8.39 10.55 -6.33
C ARG A 19 -7.19 10.43 -7.27
N LEU A 20 -6.87 11.50 -8.01
CA LEU A 20 -5.69 11.55 -8.87
C LEU A 20 -4.42 11.39 -8.04
N LEU A 21 -4.26 12.19 -6.98
CA LEU A 21 -3.09 12.14 -6.10
C LEU A 21 -2.88 10.75 -5.49
N ARG A 22 -3.96 10.09 -5.03
CA ARG A 22 -3.89 8.71 -4.52
C ARG A 22 -3.46 7.73 -5.60
N SER A 23 -4.02 7.84 -6.80
CA SER A 23 -3.68 6.95 -7.91
C SER A 23 -2.20 7.06 -8.30
N GLU A 24 -1.63 8.26 -8.28
CA GLU A 24 -0.22 8.45 -8.58
C GLU A 24 0.67 8.02 -7.43
N ALA A 25 0.33 8.36 -6.18
CA ALA A 25 1.02 7.85 -5.00
C ALA A 25 1.10 6.32 -5.07
N GLN A 26 -0.04 5.63 -5.20
CA GLN A 26 -0.08 4.15 -5.25
C GLN A 26 0.58 3.51 -6.48
N ARG A 27 1.04 4.30 -7.44
CA ARG A 27 1.81 3.85 -8.61
C ARG A 27 3.29 4.27 -8.55
N SER A 28 3.63 5.24 -7.70
CA SER A 28 4.98 5.74 -7.55
C SER A 28 5.86 4.75 -6.80
N LEU A 29 7.15 4.72 -7.09
CA LEU A 29 8.16 3.94 -6.39
C LEU A 29 8.45 4.53 -5.01
N HIS A 30 8.56 5.85 -4.92
CA HIS A 30 8.78 6.61 -3.67
C HIS A 30 8.37 8.08 -3.88
N LEU A 31 8.28 8.79 -2.76
CA LEU A 31 8.12 10.23 -2.68
C LEU A 31 9.48 10.91 -2.68
N MET A 32 9.53 12.11 -3.24
CA MET A 32 10.68 12.99 -3.17
C MET A 32 10.28 14.26 -2.42
N VAL A 33 11.07 14.68 -1.44
CA VAL A 33 10.78 15.84 -0.60
C VAL A 33 12.07 16.60 -0.31
N LYS A 34 11.96 17.85 0.15
CA LYS A 34 13.13 18.62 0.60
C LYS A 34 13.23 18.54 2.12
N GLY A 35 14.43 18.33 2.65
CA GLY A 35 14.66 18.27 4.10
C GLY A 35 14.05 17.04 4.79
N GLY A 36 13.84 17.14 6.09
CA GLY A 36 13.40 16.06 6.97
C GLY A 36 14.49 15.07 7.37
N SER A 37 14.12 14.04 8.15
CA SER A 37 15.04 12.94 8.43
C SER A 37 15.20 12.09 7.16
N VAL A 38 16.41 12.08 6.63
CA VAL A 38 16.77 11.31 5.44
C VAL A 38 17.71 10.23 5.92
N GLU A 39 17.35 8.97 5.68
CA GLU A 39 18.25 7.86 5.92
C GLU A 39 19.50 7.99 5.01
N PRO A 40 20.71 7.64 5.47
CA PRO A 40 21.97 7.92 4.75
C PRO A 40 22.03 7.43 3.29
N ASP A 41 21.23 6.43 2.93
CA ASP A 41 21.15 5.79 1.60
C ASP A 41 20.00 6.30 0.72
N GLN A 42 19.22 7.28 1.19
CA GLN A 42 18.01 7.80 0.52
C GLN A 42 18.21 9.16 -0.15
N ALA A 43 19.42 9.54 -0.51
CA ALA A 43 19.70 10.80 -1.22
C ALA A 43 18.92 10.96 -2.54
N PHE A 44 18.48 9.86 -3.15
CA PHE A 44 17.61 9.87 -4.35
C PHE A 44 16.17 10.31 -4.04
N THR A 45 15.77 10.38 -2.77
CA THR A 45 14.47 10.90 -2.33
C THR A 45 14.51 12.40 -2.05
N ASP A 46 15.68 13.03 -2.16
CA ASP A 46 15.78 14.48 -2.13
C ASP A 46 15.22 15.06 -3.43
N LEU A 47 14.24 15.97 -3.30
CA LEU A 47 13.65 16.67 -4.43
C LEU A 47 14.65 17.57 -5.17
N ASP A 48 15.70 18.04 -4.48
CA ASP A 48 16.79 18.83 -5.07
C ASP A 48 17.93 17.97 -5.66
N ASN A 49 17.75 16.64 -5.69
CA ASN A 49 18.72 15.77 -6.34
C ASN A 49 18.89 16.12 -7.82
N SER A 50 20.15 16.20 -8.26
CA SER A 50 20.53 16.51 -9.66
C SER A 50 19.84 15.63 -10.72
N LEU A 51 19.44 14.40 -10.37
CA LEU A 51 18.70 13.48 -11.24
C LEU A 51 17.35 14.04 -11.70
N TYR A 52 16.78 14.99 -10.96
CA TYR A 52 15.46 15.55 -11.23
C TYR A 52 15.49 16.98 -11.79
N SER A 53 16.70 17.53 -12.02
CA SER A 53 16.90 18.87 -12.59
C SER A 53 16.10 19.09 -13.88
N VAL A 54 16.12 18.13 -14.81
CA VAL A 54 15.37 18.22 -16.08
C VAL A 54 13.87 18.39 -15.85
N ALA A 55 13.28 17.62 -14.94
CA ALA A 55 11.87 17.74 -14.61
C ALA A 55 11.58 19.09 -13.93
N MET A 56 12.44 19.52 -13.00
CA MET A 56 12.31 20.77 -12.28
C MET A 56 12.41 22.00 -13.20
N ASP A 57 13.33 21.98 -14.16
CA ASP A 57 13.51 23.02 -15.16
C ASP A 57 12.33 23.06 -16.13
N ALA A 58 11.83 21.91 -16.57
CA ALA A 58 10.61 21.84 -17.38
C ALA A 58 9.39 22.43 -16.64
N CYS A 59 9.24 22.12 -15.34
CA CYS A 59 8.19 22.69 -14.52
C CYS A 59 8.34 24.20 -14.32
N ARG A 60 9.57 24.68 -14.13
CA ARG A 60 9.87 26.11 -14.01
C ARG A 60 9.56 26.86 -15.31
N GLY A 61 10.00 26.34 -16.45
CA GLY A 61 9.70 26.91 -17.76
C GLY A 61 8.19 26.98 -18.02
N LEU A 62 7.45 25.90 -17.74
CA LEU A 62 5.98 25.92 -17.84
C LEU A 62 5.31 26.91 -16.89
N SER A 63 5.90 27.13 -15.71
CA SER A 63 5.43 28.11 -14.75
C SER A 63 5.62 29.53 -15.28
N GLU A 64 6.80 29.84 -15.82
CA GLU A 64 7.15 31.13 -16.42
C GLU A 64 6.29 31.42 -17.66
N ASP A 65 6.18 30.45 -18.58
CA ASP A 65 5.36 30.56 -19.81
C ASP A 65 3.89 30.85 -19.49
N LYS A 66 3.34 30.15 -18.49
CA LYS A 66 1.96 30.34 -18.05
C LYS A 66 1.78 31.52 -17.10
N LYS A 67 2.87 32.21 -16.71
CA LYS A 67 2.90 33.26 -15.69
C LYS A 67 2.23 32.84 -14.38
N LYS A 68 2.45 31.59 -13.98
CA LYS A 68 1.95 31.02 -12.73
C LYS A 68 3.08 30.89 -11.73
N VAL A 69 2.75 30.97 -10.45
CA VAL A 69 3.66 30.59 -9.35
C VAL A 69 3.61 29.08 -9.18
N PHE A 70 4.78 28.44 -9.12
CA PHE A 70 4.92 27.02 -8.82
C PHE A 70 6.09 26.84 -7.84
N ASN A 71 5.76 26.57 -6.58
CA ASN A 71 6.73 26.26 -5.54
C ASN A 71 6.62 24.77 -5.15
N PRO A 72 7.56 23.91 -5.58
CA PRO A 72 7.55 22.48 -5.31
C PRO A 72 7.43 22.15 -3.81
N ILE A 73 6.68 21.09 -3.49
CA ILE A 73 6.49 20.61 -2.11
C ILE A 73 6.82 19.12 -1.97
N PHE A 74 6.42 18.31 -2.95
CA PHE A 74 6.86 16.91 -3.06
C PHE A 74 6.84 16.47 -4.52
N GLY A 75 7.55 15.39 -4.82
CA GLY A 75 7.51 14.71 -6.10
C GLY A 75 7.16 13.23 -5.92
N MET A 76 6.79 12.59 -7.02
CA MET A 76 6.49 11.16 -7.08
C MET A 76 7.30 10.52 -8.21
N ARG A 77 8.17 9.56 -7.86
CA ARG A 77 8.96 8.83 -8.86
C ARG A 77 8.09 7.71 -9.42
N MET A 78 7.59 7.84 -10.65
CA MET A 78 6.75 6.79 -11.25
C MET A 78 7.60 5.68 -11.87
N ALA A 79 7.20 4.42 -11.71
CA ALA A 79 7.92 3.29 -12.33
C ALA A 79 7.92 3.36 -13.87
N GLU A 80 6.84 3.89 -14.44
CA GLU A 80 6.58 3.89 -15.89
C GLU A 80 7.14 5.15 -16.59
N LEU A 81 7.72 6.08 -15.84
CA LEU A 81 8.26 7.34 -16.36
C LEU A 81 9.77 7.40 -16.17
N ASN A 82 10.48 8.15 -17.01
CA ASN A 82 11.89 8.47 -16.79
C ASN A 82 12.06 9.65 -15.83
N GLN A 83 11.15 10.62 -15.91
CA GLN A 83 11.12 11.81 -15.07
C GLN A 83 10.04 11.69 -14.00
N PRO A 84 10.25 12.27 -12.80
CA PRO A 84 9.24 12.29 -11.76
C PRO A 84 8.05 13.21 -12.10
N VAL A 85 6.92 12.98 -11.43
CA VAL A 85 5.82 13.93 -11.41
C VAL A 85 6.01 14.84 -10.20
N ILE A 86 6.03 16.15 -10.39
CA ILE A 86 6.28 17.13 -9.34
C ILE A 86 4.98 17.81 -8.94
N TYR A 87 4.77 17.93 -7.63
CA TYR A 87 3.66 18.66 -7.03
C TYR A 87 4.18 19.90 -6.32
N GLY A 88 3.50 21.02 -6.51
CA GLY A 88 3.90 22.31 -5.96
C GLY A 88 2.70 23.18 -5.62
N LEU A 89 2.90 24.09 -4.69
CA LEU A 89 1.93 25.11 -4.32
C LEU A 89 1.98 26.26 -5.34
N GLY A 90 0.82 26.82 -5.62
CA GLY A 90 0.66 27.97 -6.50
C GLY A 90 -0.61 28.76 -6.18
N MET A 91 -0.95 29.69 -7.05
CA MET A 91 -2.21 30.44 -6.96
C MET A 91 -3.35 29.67 -7.62
N ALA A 92 -4.52 29.71 -6.98
CA ALA A 92 -5.76 29.23 -7.59
C ALA A 92 -6.17 30.12 -8.77
N GLN A 93 -7.05 29.62 -9.63
CA GLN A 93 -7.55 30.40 -10.80
C GLN A 93 -8.24 31.73 -10.44
N ASN A 94 -8.67 31.89 -9.19
CA ASN A 94 -9.30 33.13 -8.72
C ASN A 94 -8.30 34.14 -8.15
N ASP A 95 -7.00 33.85 -8.14
CA ASP A 95 -5.92 34.67 -7.59
C ASP A 95 -6.07 35.06 -6.10
N VAL A 96 -7.09 34.53 -5.43
CA VAL A 96 -7.38 34.77 -4.01
C VAL A 96 -6.84 33.61 -3.18
N ASN A 97 -7.22 32.38 -3.51
CA ASN A 97 -6.82 31.20 -2.77
C ASN A 97 -5.58 30.54 -3.39
N TYR A 98 -5.12 29.47 -2.76
CA TYR A 98 -3.98 28.69 -3.23
C TYR A 98 -4.43 27.44 -3.99
N ALA A 99 -3.51 26.81 -4.69
CA ALA A 99 -3.73 25.55 -5.38
C ALA A 99 -2.54 24.60 -5.22
N LEU A 100 -2.82 23.29 -5.24
CA LEU A 100 -1.80 22.27 -5.46
C LEU A 100 -1.77 21.99 -6.96
N LEU A 101 -0.66 22.36 -7.59
CA LEU A 101 -0.39 22.16 -8.99
C LEU A 101 0.42 20.87 -9.18
N ARG A 102 0.08 20.12 -10.22
CA ARG A 102 0.83 18.97 -10.72
C ARG A 102 1.54 19.35 -12.00
N CYS A 103 2.82 19.05 -12.05
CA CYS A 103 3.68 19.15 -13.22
C CYS A 103 4.20 17.77 -13.59
N GLY A 104 3.89 17.31 -14.80
CA GLY A 104 4.34 16.00 -15.29
C GLY A 104 3.60 15.60 -16.56
N PRO A 105 3.87 14.40 -17.11
CA PRO A 105 3.16 13.91 -18.29
C PRO A 105 1.64 13.95 -18.11
N ALA A 106 0.93 14.29 -19.17
CA ALA A 106 -0.54 14.23 -19.17
C ALA A 106 -1.02 12.79 -18.93
N LEU A 107 -2.21 12.66 -18.36
CA LEU A 107 -2.87 11.37 -18.17
C LEU A 107 -3.99 11.26 -19.19
N SER A 108 -3.93 10.22 -20.03
CA SER A 108 -5.00 9.88 -20.96
C SER A 108 -6.25 9.39 -20.20
N GLY A 109 -7.41 9.39 -20.88
CA GLY A 109 -8.69 9.00 -20.27
C GLY A 109 -8.73 7.54 -19.76
N ASP A 110 -7.81 6.70 -20.21
CA ASP A 110 -7.61 5.31 -19.76
C ASP A 110 -6.54 5.17 -18.65
N GLY A 111 -5.96 6.28 -18.17
CA GLY A 111 -5.04 6.33 -17.04
C GLY A 111 -3.55 6.11 -17.36
N ARG A 112 -3.20 6.04 -18.65
CA ARG A 112 -1.80 5.95 -19.12
C ARG A 112 -1.15 7.34 -19.20
N TYR A 113 0.17 7.38 -19.16
CA TYR A 113 0.93 8.62 -19.31
C TYR A 113 1.21 8.94 -20.77
N GLU A 114 0.90 10.16 -21.18
CA GLU A 114 1.30 10.73 -22.46
C GLU A 114 2.65 11.41 -22.29
N VAL A 115 3.72 10.63 -22.47
CA VAL A 115 5.10 11.04 -22.16
C VAL A 115 5.65 12.18 -23.04
N GLU A 116 4.98 12.50 -24.15
CA GLU A 116 5.38 13.55 -25.07
C GLU A 116 5.06 14.96 -24.55
N ASN A 117 4.08 15.10 -23.65
CA ASN A 117 3.57 16.40 -23.20
C ASN A 117 3.62 16.52 -21.67
N VAL A 118 4.58 17.29 -21.17
CA VAL A 118 4.59 17.74 -19.77
C VAL A 118 3.60 18.88 -19.61
N VAL A 119 2.70 18.77 -18.64
CA VAL A 119 1.65 19.75 -18.38
C VAL A 119 1.69 20.22 -16.93
N LEU A 120 1.52 21.53 -16.75
CA LEU A 120 1.26 22.17 -15.46
C LEU A 120 -0.25 22.40 -15.30
N SER A 121 -0.87 21.71 -14.35
CA SER A 121 -2.33 21.71 -14.13
C SER A 121 -2.67 21.69 -12.63
N ALA A 122 -3.76 22.33 -12.23
CA ALA A 122 -4.22 22.26 -10.84
C ALA A 122 -4.88 20.91 -10.53
N VAL A 123 -4.51 20.33 -9.40
CA VAL A 123 -5.09 19.09 -8.85
C VAL A 123 -6.04 19.42 -7.71
N LEU A 124 -5.65 20.33 -6.82
CA LEU A 124 -6.52 20.90 -5.81
C LEU A 124 -6.58 22.41 -6.02
N GLU A 125 -7.77 22.91 -6.30
CA GLU A 125 -8.04 24.34 -6.38
C GLU A 125 -8.62 24.81 -5.05
N ASN A 126 -8.47 26.10 -4.76
CA ASN A 126 -9.07 26.76 -3.59
C ASN A 126 -8.58 26.24 -2.22
N ILE A 127 -7.32 25.84 -2.12
CA ILE A 127 -6.65 25.64 -0.83
C ILE A 127 -6.78 26.93 -0.03
N GLY A 128 -7.27 26.79 1.19
CA GLY A 128 -7.60 27.92 2.03
C GLY A 128 -6.39 28.67 2.55
N ILE A 129 -6.67 29.73 3.28
CA ILE A 129 -5.70 30.55 3.98
C ILE A 129 -5.73 30.10 5.44
N THR A 130 -4.58 29.88 6.04
CA THR A 130 -4.45 29.56 7.46
C THR A 130 -5.28 30.50 8.33
N PRO A 131 -5.91 30.03 9.41
CA PRO A 131 -6.59 30.91 10.34
C PRO A 131 -5.59 31.79 11.12
N CYS A 132 -6.06 32.94 11.57
CA CYS A 132 -5.34 33.91 12.42
C CYS A 132 -6.23 34.32 13.60
N GLU A 133 -5.61 34.82 14.66
CA GLU A 133 -6.30 35.47 15.79
C GLU A 133 -5.70 36.85 16.04
N GLY A 134 -6.51 37.78 16.55
CA GLY A 134 -6.03 39.12 16.92
C GLY A 134 -5.59 40.00 15.73
N ALA A 135 -4.56 40.83 15.96
CA ALA A 135 -4.11 41.87 15.04
C ALA A 135 -3.44 41.33 13.75
N ASP A 136 -2.95 40.09 13.79
CA ASP A 136 -2.22 39.45 12.67
C ASP A 136 -3.10 39.21 11.43
N CYS A 137 -4.43 39.22 11.60
CA CYS A 137 -5.41 39.04 10.54
C CYS A 137 -5.51 40.18 9.51
N THR A 138 -4.74 41.26 9.68
CA THR A 138 -4.82 42.47 8.84
C THR A 138 -3.63 42.63 7.90
N ARG A 139 -2.68 41.69 7.90
CA ARG A 139 -1.48 41.75 7.07
C ARG A 139 -1.83 41.63 5.58
N ALA A 140 -1.74 42.74 4.85
CA ALA A 140 -1.78 42.72 3.40
C ALA A 140 -0.44 42.14 2.89
N VAL A 141 -0.51 41.02 2.18
CA VAL A 141 0.66 40.35 1.61
C VAL A 141 0.41 40.05 0.15
N ASP A 142 1.42 40.29 -0.67
CA ASP A 142 1.47 39.80 -2.04
C ASP A 142 1.58 38.27 -2.04
N ARG A 143 0.44 37.59 -2.18
CA ARG A 143 0.30 36.14 -2.04
C ARG A 143 1.14 35.35 -3.06
N PRO A 144 1.23 35.73 -4.34
CA PRO A 144 2.17 35.13 -5.28
C PRO A 144 3.61 35.11 -4.75
N THR A 145 4.12 36.25 -4.27
CA THR A 145 5.48 36.33 -3.71
C THR A 145 5.62 35.54 -2.41
N LEU A 146 4.57 35.49 -1.58
CA LEU A 146 4.55 34.65 -0.38
C LEU A 146 4.69 33.16 -0.74
N VAL A 147 3.91 32.66 -1.69
CA VAL A 147 3.97 31.24 -2.09
C VAL A 147 5.30 30.91 -2.74
N GLN A 148 5.83 31.82 -3.56
CA GLN A 148 7.13 31.65 -4.21
C GLN A 148 8.28 31.48 -3.21
N ASN A 149 8.20 32.18 -2.06
CA ASN A 149 9.23 32.17 -1.01
C ASN A 149 8.89 31.25 0.17
N LEU A 150 7.78 30.50 0.10
CA LEU A 150 7.34 29.63 1.17
C LEU A 150 8.33 28.48 1.38
N ASN A 151 8.77 28.28 2.62
CA ASN A 151 9.60 27.13 2.98
C ASN A 151 8.74 25.86 2.94
N ASN A 152 9.01 24.97 1.98
CA ASN A 152 8.33 23.69 1.85
C ASN A 152 9.20 22.51 2.32
N ASN A 153 10.34 22.80 2.95
CA ASN A 153 11.20 21.77 3.50
C ASN A 153 10.53 21.12 4.71
N LEU A 154 10.78 19.83 4.89
CA LEU A 154 10.32 19.09 6.06
C LEU A 154 11.28 19.30 7.24
N ASN A 155 10.71 19.29 8.44
CA ASN A 155 11.43 19.26 9.71
C ASN A 155 11.86 17.83 10.09
N ALA A 156 12.59 17.69 11.19
CA ALA A 156 13.11 16.40 11.66
C ALA A 156 12.01 15.35 11.89
N GLU A 157 10.77 15.76 12.16
CA GLU A 157 9.60 14.89 12.28
C GLU A 157 8.97 14.51 10.92
N ASN A 158 9.62 14.83 9.80
CA ASN A 158 9.14 14.59 8.43
C ASN A 158 7.79 15.25 8.12
N THR A 159 7.55 16.42 8.71
CA THR A 159 6.37 17.24 8.47
C THR A 159 6.76 18.60 7.90
N THR A 160 5.87 19.23 7.14
CA THR A 160 6.03 20.65 6.80
C THR A 160 5.92 21.51 8.05
N GLU A 161 6.73 22.56 8.15
CA GLU A 161 6.63 23.53 9.24
C GLU A 161 5.22 24.11 9.37
N LEU A 162 4.84 24.45 10.62
CA LEU A 162 3.54 25.05 10.92
C LEU A 162 3.39 26.37 10.15
N ARG A 163 2.26 26.48 9.46
CA ARG A 163 1.94 27.59 8.57
C ARG A 163 1.38 28.78 9.33
N THR A 164 1.84 29.98 8.99
CA THR A 164 1.38 31.24 9.58
C THR A 164 0.38 31.96 8.70
N TYR A 165 -0.33 32.96 9.21
CA TYR A 165 -1.24 33.76 8.36
C TYR A 165 -0.46 34.74 7.49
N PRO A 166 -0.78 34.90 6.17
CA PRO A 166 -1.84 34.26 5.39
C PRO A 166 -1.35 33.14 4.46
N GLU A 167 -0.53 32.21 4.92
CA GLU A 167 0.00 31.09 4.14
C GLU A 167 -1.07 30.04 3.77
N PRO A 168 -0.77 29.12 2.83
CA PRO A 168 -1.70 28.05 2.45
C PRO A 168 -2.07 27.16 3.63
N ALA A 169 -3.35 26.85 3.77
CA ALA A 169 -3.89 25.86 4.71
C ALA A 169 -3.63 24.43 4.21
N PHE A 170 -2.36 24.13 3.93
CA PHE A 170 -1.86 22.87 3.41
C PHE A 170 -0.55 22.47 4.08
N GLY A 171 -0.51 21.26 4.61
CA GLY A 171 0.70 20.64 5.16
C GLY A 171 0.77 19.16 4.78
N ILE A 172 1.99 18.62 4.76
CA ILE A 172 2.21 17.18 4.52
C ILE A 172 3.07 16.56 5.60
N GLU A 173 2.91 15.25 5.74
CA GLU A 173 3.73 14.35 6.54
C GLU A 173 4.12 13.15 5.68
N THR A 174 5.34 12.67 5.88
CA THR A 174 5.84 11.41 5.30
C THR A 174 6.55 10.59 6.37
N ASP A 175 6.72 9.31 6.10
CA ASP A 175 7.58 8.42 6.86
C ASP A 175 9.05 8.58 6.45
N GLY A 176 9.97 8.05 7.26
CA GLY A 176 11.41 8.01 6.97
C GLY A 176 11.72 7.40 5.60
N PRO A 177 11.16 6.24 5.24
CA PRO A 177 11.34 5.61 3.93
C PRO A 177 10.77 6.35 2.71
N ARG A 178 10.13 7.51 2.90
CA ARG A 178 9.51 8.33 1.85
C ARG A 178 8.49 7.56 1.00
N LYS A 179 7.62 6.79 1.65
CA LYS A 179 6.53 6.03 1.02
C LYS A 179 5.15 6.55 1.40
N LEU A 180 5.00 7.13 2.58
CA LEU A 180 3.75 7.67 3.09
C LEU A 180 3.54 9.12 2.63
N LEU A 181 2.40 9.41 2.00
CA LEU A 181 1.93 10.77 1.81
C LEU A 181 0.66 10.98 2.63
N LYS A 182 0.76 11.81 3.66
CA LYS A 182 -0.37 12.24 4.48
C LYS A 182 -0.52 13.75 4.40
N ILE A 183 -1.77 14.21 4.23
CA ILE A 183 -2.10 15.64 4.36
C ILE A 183 -2.45 15.90 5.82
N ILE A 184 -1.77 16.86 6.44
CA ILE A 184 -1.91 17.19 7.87
C ILE A 184 -2.50 18.58 8.06
N ALA A 185 -2.82 18.94 9.31
CA ALA A 185 -3.20 20.30 9.65
C ALA A 185 -2.09 21.30 9.33
N PRO A 186 -2.43 22.52 8.85
CA PRO A 186 -1.42 23.52 8.54
C PRO A 186 -0.88 24.20 9.81
N ASN A 187 -1.66 24.28 10.89
CA ASN A 187 -1.25 24.82 12.18
C ASN A 187 -2.19 24.34 13.30
N GLU A 188 -1.87 24.68 14.56
CA GLU A 188 -2.66 24.30 15.74
C GLU A 188 -4.08 24.91 15.78
N LEU A 189 -4.31 25.99 15.03
CA LEU A 189 -5.61 26.66 14.95
C LEU A 189 -6.57 26.01 13.94
N ALA A 190 -6.15 24.94 13.26
CA ALA A 190 -6.95 24.20 12.30
C ALA A 190 -6.81 22.69 12.51
N ASP A 191 -7.94 21.98 12.59
CA ASP A 191 -7.94 20.52 12.80
C ASP A 191 -7.47 19.72 11.57
N ALA A 192 -7.42 20.35 10.39
CA ALA A 192 -7.00 19.73 9.13
C ALA A 192 -6.61 20.80 8.10
N SER A 193 -5.87 20.39 7.06
CA SER A 193 -5.81 21.18 5.81
C SER A 193 -7.20 21.29 5.19
N PHE A 194 -7.48 22.38 4.48
CA PHE A 194 -8.83 22.59 3.95
C PHE A 194 -8.88 23.41 2.67
N LEU A 195 -9.95 23.21 1.90
CA LEU A 195 -10.36 24.10 0.83
C LEU A 195 -11.40 25.10 1.34
N GLN A 196 -11.41 26.30 0.78
CA GLN A 196 -12.40 27.33 1.09
C GLN A 196 -12.80 28.12 -0.16
N PRO A 197 -14.05 28.59 -0.30
CA PRO A 197 -14.40 29.46 -1.41
C PRO A 197 -13.70 30.82 -1.29
N PRO A 198 -13.46 31.53 -2.41
CA PRO A 198 -12.89 32.87 -2.38
C PRO A 198 -13.79 33.83 -1.59
N GLU A 199 -13.17 34.78 -0.88
CA GLU A 199 -13.85 35.89 -0.18
C GLU A 199 -14.91 35.50 0.88
N THR A 200 -14.97 34.24 1.30
CA THR A 200 -16.05 33.76 2.19
C THR A 200 -15.60 33.57 3.64
N ARG A 201 -16.53 33.79 4.59
CA ARG A 201 -16.28 33.66 6.05
C ARG A 201 -15.82 32.24 6.42
N ARG A 202 -15.09 32.12 7.54
CA ARG A 202 -14.45 30.91 8.14
C ARG A 202 -15.32 29.63 8.19
N ASN A 203 -16.62 29.74 7.96
CA ASN A 203 -17.63 28.72 8.24
C ASN A 203 -17.89 27.76 7.06
N LEU A 204 -17.28 27.99 5.89
CA LEU A 204 -17.46 27.15 4.69
C LEU A 204 -16.12 26.53 4.28
N ARG A 205 -15.69 25.50 5.01
CA ARG A 205 -14.45 24.75 4.76
C ARG A 205 -14.74 23.32 4.34
N VAL A 206 -13.87 22.76 3.49
CA VAL A 206 -13.84 21.34 3.16
C VAL A 206 -12.50 20.78 3.59
N ASN A 207 -12.50 20.01 4.68
CA ASN A 207 -11.29 19.39 5.20
C ASN A 207 -10.74 18.35 4.22
N LEU A 208 -9.42 18.34 4.08
CA LEU A 208 -8.65 17.42 3.26
C LEU A 208 -8.12 16.30 4.15
N ASN A 209 -8.85 15.19 4.19
CA ASN A 209 -8.40 13.97 4.87
C ASN A 209 -7.78 13.04 3.83
N PHE A 210 -6.46 12.88 3.87
CA PHE A 210 -5.74 12.11 2.87
C PHE A 210 -4.54 11.38 3.46
N VAL A 211 -4.47 10.09 3.13
CA VAL A 211 -3.31 9.22 3.32
C VAL A 211 -3.21 8.32 2.09
N ALA A 212 -1.99 8.10 1.59
CA ALA A 212 -1.66 7.16 0.53
C ALA A 212 -0.22 6.65 0.70
N TYR A 213 0.06 5.45 0.17
CA TYR A 213 1.39 4.84 0.18
C TYR A 213 1.89 4.58 -1.24
N ALA A 214 3.18 4.84 -1.47
CA ALA A 214 3.88 4.50 -2.70
C ALA A 214 4.00 2.98 -2.92
N ARG A 215 4.07 2.52 -4.19
CA ARG A 215 4.49 1.15 -4.53
C ARG A 215 5.87 0.88 -3.95
N ALA A 216 5.90 0.21 -2.80
CA ALA A 216 6.97 -0.71 -2.50
C ALA A 216 6.83 -1.90 -3.46
N ASP A 217 7.66 -1.94 -4.50
CA ASP A 217 8.19 -3.19 -5.02
C ASP A 217 9.73 -3.03 -5.01
N LYS A 218 10.37 -4.00 -4.37
CA LYS A 218 11.80 -4.33 -4.31
C LYS A 218 12.77 -3.48 -5.13
N ILE A 219 13.71 -2.84 -4.43
CA ILE A 219 15.13 -3.11 -4.66
C ILE A 219 15.73 -3.21 -3.28
N ASN A 220 16.19 -4.40 -2.96
CA ASN A 220 17.10 -4.55 -1.86
C ASN A 220 18.42 -3.91 -2.24
N ARG A 221 18.94 -3.07 -1.35
CA ARG A 221 20.32 -2.62 -1.42
C ARG A 221 20.96 -3.12 -0.16
N ASP A 222 21.76 -4.16 -0.32
CA ASP A 222 22.55 -4.71 0.77
C ASP A 222 23.50 -3.63 1.28
N ASN A 223 23.43 -3.38 2.59
CA ASN A 223 24.29 -2.47 3.34
C ASN A 223 25.74 -2.99 3.49
N GLU A 224 26.19 -3.90 2.62
CA GLU A 224 27.51 -4.53 2.73
C GLU A 224 28.58 -3.98 1.78
N SER A 225 28.25 -3.04 0.89
CA SER A 225 29.30 -2.23 0.24
C SER A 225 29.69 -1.06 1.13
N PHE A 226 30.23 -1.33 2.33
CA PHE A 226 31.17 -0.50 3.13
C PHE A 226 31.23 -1.09 4.56
N ALA A 227 31.73 -2.32 4.69
CA ALA A 227 32.16 -2.84 5.99
C ALA A 227 33.26 -1.93 6.58
N THR A 228 33.10 -1.47 7.83
CA THR A 228 33.75 -2.07 9.01
C THR A 228 33.39 -1.31 10.30
N ASN A 229 32.87 -2.08 11.26
CA ASN A 229 32.72 -1.85 12.72
C ASN A 229 33.99 -1.24 13.40
N PRO A 230 33.93 -0.63 14.62
CA PRO A 230 33.29 -1.24 15.80
C PRO A 230 32.74 -0.33 16.94
N ALA A 231 31.95 -1.01 17.80
CA ALA A 231 31.78 -0.82 19.25
C ALA A 231 30.71 0.17 19.75
N GLY A 232 29.79 -0.37 20.58
CA GLY A 232 28.98 0.44 21.50
C GLY A 232 27.60 -0.13 21.80
N ASN A 233 27.55 -1.06 22.75
CA ASN A 233 26.34 -1.68 23.29
C ASN A 233 25.41 -0.66 23.98
N SER A 234 24.10 -0.68 23.66
CA SER A 234 23.03 -0.56 24.67
C SER A 234 21.64 -0.77 24.06
N ASP A 235 20.98 -1.81 24.56
CA ASP A 235 19.56 -2.12 24.47
C ASP A 235 18.62 -0.90 24.45
N TYR A 236 17.77 -0.82 23.42
CA TYR A 236 16.41 -0.30 23.52
C TYR A 236 15.53 -0.92 22.42
N ASP A 237 14.68 -1.83 22.87
CA ASP A 237 13.49 -2.48 22.32
C ASP A 237 13.16 -2.47 20.82
N ASN A 238 13.07 -3.72 20.34
CA ASN A 238 12.43 -4.19 19.13
C ASN A 238 11.01 -3.63 18.92
N GLN A 239 10.83 -2.89 17.83
CA GLN A 239 9.56 -2.76 17.15
C GLN A 239 9.78 -3.24 15.71
N GLU A 240 9.48 -4.52 15.47
CA GLU A 240 9.63 -5.18 14.17
C GLU A 240 8.85 -4.41 13.10
N GLU A 241 9.59 -3.83 12.17
CA GLU A 241 9.09 -3.22 10.95
C GLU A 241 8.25 -4.25 10.17
N SER A 242 7.07 -3.81 9.69
CA SER A 242 6.16 -4.62 8.89
C SER A 242 6.79 -4.94 7.53
N SER A 243 7.59 -6.00 7.48
CA SER A 243 8.26 -6.51 6.29
C SER A 243 7.25 -7.13 5.31
N SER A 244 7.19 -6.57 4.11
CA SER A 244 6.38 -7.07 2.97
C SER A 244 7.05 -8.24 2.26
N SER A 245 6.28 -9.03 1.49
CA SER A 245 6.76 -10.23 0.79
C SER A 245 7.68 -9.93 -0.40
N GLY A 246 8.76 -10.71 -0.56
CA GLY A 246 9.68 -10.61 -1.67
C GLY A 246 11.10 -11.05 -1.32
N CYS A 247 11.92 -11.26 -2.35
CA CYS A 247 13.35 -11.46 -2.17
C CYS A 247 14.14 -10.17 -2.29
N ASP A 248 15.22 -10.23 -1.55
CA ASP A 248 16.19 -9.22 -1.31
C ASP A 248 17.43 -9.53 -2.23
N SER A 249 18.42 -8.65 -2.32
CA SER A 249 19.61 -8.73 -3.20
C SER A 249 20.66 -9.67 -2.63
N ASN A 250 20.58 -9.96 -1.33
CA ASN A 250 21.24 -11.09 -0.69
C ASN A 250 20.48 -12.42 -0.93
N ASN A 251 19.43 -12.40 -1.76
CA ASN A 251 18.57 -13.54 -2.05
C ASN A 251 17.87 -14.11 -0.80
N SER A 252 17.78 -13.32 0.27
CA SER A 252 16.91 -13.56 1.41
C SER A 252 15.48 -13.21 0.99
N CYS A 253 14.56 -14.15 1.14
CA CYS A 253 13.19 -13.94 0.74
C CYS A 253 12.31 -13.88 1.99
N THR A 254 11.24 -13.09 1.96
CA THR A 254 10.21 -13.11 3.00
C THR A 254 8.82 -13.23 2.38
N PHE A 255 7.88 -13.78 3.12
CA PHE A 255 6.46 -13.76 2.80
C PHE A 255 5.69 -13.20 3.98
N PHE A 256 5.11 -12.03 3.81
CA PHE A 256 4.57 -11.18 4.89
C PHE A 256 5.58 -10.95 6.02
N GLY A 257 6.87 -10.95 5.70
CA GLY A 257 7.94 -10.73 6.67
C GLY A 257 8.39 -11.98 7.41
N ILE A 258 7.77 -13.13 7.17
CA ILE A 258 8.31 -14.43 7.61
C ILE A 258 9.39 -14.85 6.61
N PRO A 259 10.62 -15.19 7.04
CA PRO A 259 11.68 -15.64 6.15
C PRO A 259 11.31 -16.90 5.34
N VAL A 260 11.63 -16.89 4.05
CA VAL A 260 11.54 -18.03 3.14
C VAL A 260 12.96 -18.58 3.00
N THR A 261 13.27 -19.55 3.84
CA THR A 261 14.63 -20.10 4.04
C THR A 261 14.96 -21.27 3.12
N THR A 262 13.99 -21.80 2.38
CA THR A 262 14.13 -23.00 1.56
C THR A 262 13.77 -22.75 0.10
N LYS A 263 14.27 -23.60 -0.80
CA LYS A 263 13.93 -23.59 -2.23
C LYS A 263 12.77 -24.52 -2.58
N ALA A 264 12.09 -25.09 -1.60
CA ALA A 264 11.01 -26.06 -1.79
C ALA A 264 9.78 -25.64 -0.97
N VAL A 265 9.06 -24.66 -1.49
CA VAL A 265 8.07 -23.86 -0.76
C VAL A 265 6.65 -24.18 -1.19
N GLN A 266 5.74 -24.44 -0.25
CA GLN A 266 4.32 -24.62 -0.54
C GLN A 266 3.53 -23.40 -0.09
N LEU A 267 2.78 -22.79 -1.01
CA LEU A 267 1.95 -21.62 -0.75
C LEU A 267 0.48 -22.04 -0.71
N ILE A 268 -0.16 -21.89 0.44
CA ILE A 268 -1.56 -22.26 0.67
C ILE A 268 -2.33 -21.00 1.08
N VAL A 269 -3.27 -20.56 0.25
CA VAL A 269 -3.90 -19.25 0.43
C VAL A 269 -5.42 -19.33 0.43
N ASP A 270 -6.03 -18.52 1.30
CA ASP A 270 -7.47 -18.46 1.42
C ASP A 270 -8.09 -17.83 0.16
N GLY A 271 -8.96 -18.60 -0.48
CA GLY A 271 -9.71 -18.24 -1.65
C GLY A 271 -11.18 -17.90 -1.36
N SER A 272 -11.59 -17.92 -0.09
CA SER A 272 -12.99 -17.77 0.32
C SER A 272 -13.55 -16.37 0.08
N GLY A 273 -14.88 -16.26 0.16
CA GLY A 273 -15.58 -15.01 -0.07
C GLY A 273 -15.23 -13.89 0.90
N SER A 274 -14.78 -14.18 2.13
CA SER A 274 -14.34 -13.15 3.09
C SER A 274 -13.13 -12.37 2.58
N MET A 275 -12.30 -12.98 1.73
CA MET A 275 -11.18 -12.29 1.08
C MET A 275 -11.62 -11.20 0.10
N SER A 276 -12.90 -11.16 -0.31
CA SER A 276 -13.46 -10.02 -1.05
C SER A 276 -13.75 -8.79 -0.18
N THR A 277 -13.54 -8.87 1.14
CA THR A 277 -13.77 -7.75 2.05
C THR A 277 -12.89 -6.58 1.66
N CYS A 278 -13.51 -5.41 1.58
CA CYS A 278 -12.79 -4.18 1.29
C CYS A 278 -11.99 -3.75 2.52
N VAL A 279 -10.68 -3.61 2.35
CA VAL A 279 -9.77 -3.11 3.41
C VAL A 279 -9.92 -1.60 3.54
N SER A 280 -10.17 -0.90 2.43
CA SER A 280 -10.35 0.55 2.43
C SER A 280 -11.38 0.99 1.38
N TRP A 281 -12.47 1.60 1.86
CA TRP A 281 -13.50 2.14 0.99
C TRP A 281 -13.10 3.52 0.46
N GLY A 282 -13.25 3.70 -0.85
CA GLY A 282 -13.13 5.02 -1.48
C GLY A 282 -14.39 5.85 -1.24
N SER A 283 -14.28 7.17 -1.38
CA SER A 283 -15.42 8.10 -1.34
C SER A 283 -16.22 8.15 -2.64
N ASN A 284 -15.76 7.44 -3.68
CA ASN A 284 -16.33 7.45 -5.02
C ASN A 284 -17.27 6.27 -5.25
N TYR A 285 -18.25 6.45 -6.13
CA TYR A 285 -19.18 5.41 -6.55
C TYR A 285 -18.99 5.13 -8.04
N GLY A 286 -18.83 3.86 -8.42
CA GLY A 286 -18.81 3.40 -9.79
C GLY A 286 -20.20 3.33 -10.42
N GLU A 287 -20.26 3.20 -11.74
CA GLU A 287 -21.52 3.11 -12.49
C GLU A 287 -22.27 1.81 -12.17
N GLN A 288 -21.52 0.72 -12.01
CA GLN A 288 -22.00 -0.62 -11.67
C GLN A 288 -21.67 -0.97 -10.23
N ALA A 289 -22.59 -1.66 -9.55
CA ALA A 289 -22.34 -2.17 -8.22
C ALA A 289 -21.42 -3.39 -8.28
N ARG A 290 -20.39 -3.42 -7.43
CA ARG A 290 -19.59 -4.62 -7.17
C ARG A 290 -20.05 -5.25 -5.86
N THR A 291 -19.95 -6.58 -5.79
CA THR A 291 -20.31 -7.33 -4.59
C THR A 291 -19.05 -7.59 -3.75
N TYR A 292 -19.16 -7.38 -2.44
CA TYR A 292 -18.09 -7.58 -1.46
C TYR A 292 -18.66 -8.26 -0.22
N TYR A 293 -17.84 -8.98 0.53
CA TYR A 293 -18.20 -9.46 1.86
C TYR A 293 -17.99 -8.34 2.89
N ASN A 294 -18.90 -8.17 3.85
CA ASN A 294 -18.82 -7.13 4.87
C ASN A 294 -18.55 -7.65 6.30
N GLY A 295 -18.16 -8.92 6.44
CA GLY A 295 -17.99 -9.60 7.73
C GLY A 295 -19.19 -10.43 8.19
N SER A 296 -20.37 -10.25 7.57
CA SER A 296 -21.58 -11.01 7.93
C SER A 296 -22.34 -11.54 6.71
N ARG A 297 -22.39 -10.75 5.63
CA ARG A 297 -23.08 -11.08 4.38
C ARG A 297 -22.40 -10.42 3.20
N TYR A 298 -22.78 -10.86 2.00
CA TYR A 298 -22.44 -10.16 0.78
C TYR A 298 -23.28 -8.89 0.64
N ILE A 299 -22.62 -7.79 0.31
CA ILE A 299 -23.23 -6.51 -0.01
C ILE A 299 -22.86 -6.12 -1.43
N SER A 300 -23.83 -5.63 -2.19
CA SER A 300 -23.57 -5.01 -3.50
C SER A 300 -23.60 -3.51 -3.31
N THR A 301 -22.46 -2.85 -3.55
CA THR A 301 -22.35 -1.41 -3.44
C THR A 301 -21.71 -0.84 -4.69
N LYS A 302 -22.15 0.35 -5.09
CA LYS A 302 -21.47 1.14 -6.10
C LYS A 302 -20.23 1.81 -5.53
N GLN A 303 -20.09 1.89 -4.21
CA GLN A 303 -18.91 2.47 -3.59
C GLN A 303 -17.66 1.70 -4.02
N ASN A 304 -16.67 2.41 -4.55
CA ASN A 304 -15.44 1.82 -5.05
C ASN A 304 -14.61 1.35 -3.86
N CYS A 305 -14.30 0.06 -3.83
CA CYS A 305 -13.27 -0.44 -2.96
C CYS A 305 -11.89 -0.07 -3.51
N LEU A 306 -11.02 0.49 -2.68
CA LEU A 306 -9.65 0.85 -3.07
C LEU A 306 -8.74 -0.38 -3.12
N MET A 307 -8.96 -1.34 -2.22
CA MET A 307 -8.24 -2.60 -2.17
C MET A 307 -9.02 -3.62 -1.32
N THR A 308 -9.18 -4.82 -1.83
CA THR A 308 -9.71 -5.99 -1.10
C THR A 308 -8.59 -6.81 -0.46
N ARG A 309 -8.91 -7.65 0.51
CA ARG A 309 -7.95 -8.58 1.12
C ARG A 309 -7.34 -9.53 0.08
N MET A 310 -8.16 -10.00 -0.88
CA MET A 310 -7.72 -10.82 -2.01
C MET A 310 -6.73 -10.07 -2.91
N GLU A 311 -7.02 -8.81 -3.27
CA GLU A 311 -6.10 -8.00 -4.09
C GLU A 311 -4.77 -7.74 -3.35
N SER A 312 -4.81 -7.58 -2.02
CA SER A 312 -3.61 -7.50 -1.18
C SER A 312 -2.81 -8.82 -1.20
N LEU A 313 -3.46 -9.96 -0.97
CA LEU A 313 -2.85 -11.29 -1.09
C LEU A 313 -2.22 -11.52 -2.46
N GLN A 314 -2.94 -11.19 -3.54
CA GLN A 314 -2.44 -11.32 -4.91
C GLN A 314 -1.18 -10.46 -5.13
N LYS A 315 -1.12 -9.26 -4.55
CA LYS A 315 0.07 -8.41 -4.61
C LYS A 315 1.27 -9.09 -3.94
N GLU A 316 1.09 -9.59 -2.73
CA GLU A 316 2.15 -10.21 -1.92
C GLU A 316 2.68 -11.51 -2.54
N LEU A 317 1.77 -12.36 -3.05
CA LEU A 317 2.14 -13.58 -3.78
C LEU A 317 2.90 -13.27 -5.07
N ARG A 318 2.45 -12.29 -5.86
CA ARG A 318 3.15 -11.89 -7.09
C ARG A 318 4.53 -11.35 -6.78
N GLY A 319 4.63 -10.55 -5.71
CA GLY A 319 5.90 -10.10 -5.14
C GLY A 319 6.80 -11.30 -4.94
N LEU A 320 6.45 -12.20 -4.02
CA LEU A 320 7.28 -13.37 -3.72
C LEU A 320 7.66 -14.18 -4.98
N ILE A 321 6.68 -14.63 -5.77
CA ILE A 321 6.90 -15.51 -6.93
C ILE A 321 7.78 -14.85 -7.99
N ALA A 322 7.60 -13.55 -8.26
CA ALA A 322 8.41 -12.86 -9.25
C ALA A 322 9.89 -12.82 -8.85
N SER A 323 10.19 -12.66 -7.56
CA SER A 323 11.57 -12.57 -7.05
C SER A 323 12.24 -13.89 -6.74
N LEU A 324 11.49 -14.96 -6.49
CA LEU A 324 12.10 -16.27 -6.24
C LEU A 324 12.98 -16.68 -7.42
N SER A 325 14.13 -17.27 -7.13
CA SER A 325 15.08 -17.75 -8.13
C SER A 325 14.48 -18.88 -8.96
N SER A 326 14.99 -19.07 -10.19
CA SER A 326 14.45 -20.06 -11.13
C SER A 326 14.63 -21.51 -10.68
N ASP A 327 15.59 -21.77 -9.78
CA ASP A 327 15.84 -23.08 -9.16
C ASP A 327 15.00 -23.31 -7.89
N THR A 328 14.13 -22.36 -7.52
CA THR A 328 13.13 -22.57 -6.47
C THR A 328 11.96 -23.38 -7.02
N SER A 329 11.62 -24.48 -6.36
CA SER A 329 10.39 -25.23 -6.58
C SER A 329 9.28 -24.73 -5.67
N ILE A 330 8.10 -24.48 -6.24
CA ILE A 330 6.92 -24.12 -5.45
C ILE A 330 5.75 -25.05 -5.74
N SER A 331 4.85 -25.20 -4.76
CA SER A 331 3.45 -25.57 -5.02
C SER A 331 2.55 -24.41 -4.62
N LEU A 332 1.41 -24.26 -5.28
CA LEU A 332 0.47 -23.18 -5.00
C LEU A 332 -0.97 -23.70 -5.01
N GLN A 333 -1.66 -23.50 -3.90
CA GLN A 333 -3.03 -23.95 -3.69
C GLN A 333 -3.87 -22.81 -3.13
N SER A 334 -5.05 -22.59 -3.71
CA SER A 334 -6.08 -21.77 -3.11
C SER A 334 -7.16 -22.68 -2.54
N PHE A 335 -7.55 -22.43 -1.28
CA PHE A 335 -8.60 -23.21 -0.64
C PHE A 335 -9.86 -22.39 -0.45
N SER A 336 -10.98 -23.03 -0.69
CA SER A 336 -12.29 -22.59 -0.24
C SER A 336 -13.22 -23.79 -0.09
N SER A 337 -14.54 -23.62 -0.07
CA SER A 337 -15.47 -24.75 -0.10
C SER A 337 -15.31 -25.58 -1.39
N PRO A 338 -15.30 -26.92 -1.33
CA PRO A 338 -15.26 -27.78 -2.51
C PRO A 338 -16.35 -27.43 -3.54
N GLY A 339 -15.97 -27.37 -4.83
CA GLY A 339 -16.86 -27.00 -5.93
C GLY A 339 -17.02 -25.49 -6.17
N TYR A 340 -16.35 -24.65 -5.38
CA TYR A 340 -16.31 -23.19 -5.59
C TYR A 340 -15.06 -22.77 -6.38
N ASN A 341 -15.11 -21.58 -6.99
CA ASN A 341 -14.16 -21.14 -8.02
C ASN A 341 -12.71 -21.10 -7.53
N ASN A 342 -12.50 -20.77 -6.26
CA ASN A 342 -11.17 -20.65 -5.67
C ASN A 342 -10.74 -21.89 -4.86
N HIS A 343 -11.51 -22.98 -4.88
CA HIS A 343 -11.04 -24.27 -4.40
C HIS A 343 -10.29 -25.00 -5.52
N ARG A 344 -9.04 -24.60 -5.74
CA ARG A 344 -8.23 -25.08 -6.88
C ARG A 344 -6.74 -24.92 -6.62
N SER A 345 -5.95 -25.67 -7.38
CA SER A 345 -4.50 -25.69 -7.24
C SER A 345 -3.82 -25.41 -8.58
N TRP A 346 -2.72 -24.66 -8.54
CA TRP A 346 -1.83 -24.52 -9.68
C TRP A 346 -1.00 -25.80 -9.82
N ASN A 347 -0.82 -26.28 -11.05
CA ASN A 347 -0.12 -27.54 -11.32
C ASN A 347 -0.61 -28.72 -10.44
N ASN A 348 -1.93 -28.83 -10.27
CA ASN A 348 -2.58 -29.77 -9.35
C ASN A 348 -2.13 -29.68 -7.88
N GLY A 349 -1.34 -28.68 -7.48
CA GLY A 349 -0.76 -28.57 -6.14
C GLY A 349 0.53 -29.38 -5.97
N GLU A 350 1.16 -29.79 -7.07
CA GLU A 350 2.47 -30.45 -7.08
C GLU A 350 3.60 -29.42 -7.13
N MET A 351 4.80 -29.80 -6.66
CA MET A 351 5.99 -28.96 -6.75
C MET A 351 6.41 -28.79 -8.21
N ALA A 352 6.73 -27.56 -8.61
CA ALA A 352 7.33 -27.26 -9.89
C ALA A 352 8.37 -26.15 -9.76
N GLU A 353 9.51 -26.32 -10.43
CA GLU A 353 10.56 -25.30 -10.50
C GLU A 353 10.06 -24.04 -11.22
N LEU A 354 10.44 -22.87 -10.69
CA LEU A 354 10.07 -21.55 -11.18
C LEU A 354 10.90 -21.10 -12.39
N ASN A 355 11.07 -21.97 -13.39
CA ASN A 355 11.51 -21.54 -14.72
C ASN A 355 10.53 -20.50 -15.31
N ASP A 356 10.94 -19.78 -16.36
CA ASP A 356 10.16 -18.66 -16.91
C ASP A 356 8.71 -19.02 -17.28
N THR A 357 8.49 -20.25 -17.77
CA THR A 357 7.16 -20.75 -18.14
C THR A 357 6.30 -20.99 -16.91
N ASN A 358 6.82 -21.73 -15.93
CA ASN A 358 6.13 -22.03 -14.69
C ASN A 358 5.90 -20.78 -13.84
N LYS A 359 6.86 -19.86 -13.80
CA LYS A 359 6.72 -18.57 -13.12
C LYS A 359 5.58 -17.75 -13.73
N SER A 360 5.52 -17.65 -15.06
CA SER A 360 4.42 -16.96 -15.75
C SER A 360 3.06 -17.61 -15.48
N SER A 361 2.99 -18.95 -15.54
CA SER A 361 1.77 -19.71 -15.25
C SER A 361 1.32 -19.57 -13.78
N ALA A 362 2.25 -19.58 -12.83
CA ALA A 362 1.95 -19.37 -11.42
C ALA A 362 1.42 -17.95 -11.17
N LEU A 363 2.03 -16.93 -11.79
CA LEU A 363 1.55 -15.55 -11.71
C LEU A 363 0.15 -15.39 -12.33
N GLU A 364 -0.15 -16.08 -13.44
CA GLU A 364 -1.49 -16.11 -14.03
C GLU A 364 -2.51 -16.74 -13.08
N PHE A 365 -2.18 -17.88 -12.45
CA PHE A 365 -3.01 -18.49 -11.43
C PHE A 365 -3.31 -17.50 -10.30
N VAL A 366 -2.29 -16.82 -9.76
CA VAL A 366 -2.45 -15.80 -8.72
C VAL A 366 -3.36 -14.67 -9.19
N ASN A 367 -3.14 -14.12 -10.39
CA ASN A 367 -3.97 -13.04 -10.94
C ASN A 367 -5.44 -13.46 -11.13
N SER A 368 -5.70 -14.75 -11.33
CA SER A 368 -7.05 -15.28 -11.49
C SER A 368 -7.84 -15.43 -10.18
N LEU A 369 -7.22 -15.30 -9.01
CA LEU A 369 -7.89 -15.53 -7.71
C LEU A 369 -9.03 -14.53 -7.42
N SER A 370 -8.93 -13.30 -7.95
CA SER A 370 -9.97 -12.28 -7.85
C SER A 370 -10.99 -12.30 -9.01
N ALA A 371 -10.91 -13.29 -9.90
CA ALA A 371 -11.81 -13.40 -11.04
C ALA A 371 -13.18 -14.00 -10.66
N GLY A 372 -14.18 -13.69 -11.49
CA GLY A 372 -15.53 -14.21 -11.36
C GLY A 372 -16.35 -13.59 -10.21
N SER A 373 -17.51 -14.18 -9.93
CA SER A 373 -18.40 -13.69 -8.88
C SER A 373 -17.91 -14.08 -7.49
N VAL A 374 -17.78 -13.11 -6.58
CA VAL A 374 -17.35 -13.34 -5.18
C VAL A 374 -18.29 -14.29 -4.43
N THR A 375 -19.57 -14.34 -4.79
CA THR A 375 -20.54 -15.27 -4.20
C THR A 375 -20.27 -16.73 -4.58
N ARG A 376 -19.41 -16.97 -5.57
CA ARG A 376 -18.94 -18.28 -6.03
C ARG A 376 -17.53 -18.60 -5.53
N TRP A 377 -17.00 -17.84 -4.58
CA TRP A 377 -15.69 -18.12 -3.96
C TRP A 377 -15.78 -19.12 -2.80
N GLY A 378 -16.91 -19.19 -2.10
CA GLY A 378 -17.17 -20.22 -1.07
C GLY A 378 -16.70 -19.82 0.32
N GLY A 379 -16.71 -20.78 1.24
CA GLY A 379 -16.29 -20.61 2.63
C GLY A 379 -14.83 -21.03 2.87
N THR A 380 -14.34 -20.82 4.08
CA THR A 380 -12.98 -21.15 4.52
C THR A 380 -12.93 -22.65 4.86
N ARG A 381 -12.27 -23.46 4.03
CA ARG A 381 -12.08 -24.90 4.25
C ARG A 381 -10.68 -25.34 3.78
N PRO A 382 -9.65 -25.22 4.63
CA PRO A 382 -8.26 -25.43 4.22
C PRO A 382 -7.82 -26.90 4.19
N TRP A 383 -8.64 -27.83 4.68
CA TRP A 383 -8.22 -29.19 5.04
C TRP A 383 -7.60 -29.99 3.91
N SER A 384 -8.21 -30.03 2.71
CA SER A 384 -7.65 -30.79 1.60
C SER A 384 -6.32 -30.22 1.09
N ALA A 385 -6.16 -28.89 1.12
CA ALA A 385 -4.92 -28.24 0.72
C ALA A 385 -3.81 -28.48 1.75
N LEU A 386 -4.15 -28.40 3.05
CA LEU A 386 -3.23 -28.71 4.15
C LEU A 386 -2.83 -30.19 4.16
N ASP A 387 -3.79 -31.12 4.13
CA ASP A 387 -3.50 -32.55 4.11
C ASP A 387 -2.58 -32.89 2.92
N LYS A 388 -2.86 -32.32 1.73
CA LYS A 388 -1.99 -32.48 0.56
C LYS A 388 -0.59 -31.90 0.76
N ALA A 389 -0.47 -30.74 1.43
CA ALA A 389 0.83 -30.13 1.67
C ALA A 389 1.69 -30.94 2.65
N PHE A 390 1.08 -31.49 3.69
CA PHE A 390 1.79 -32.35 4.66
C PHE A 390 2.19 -33.71 4.08
N ASP A 391 1.50 -34.16 3.03
CA ASP A 391 1.83 -35.38 2.28
C ASP A 391 2.79 -35.16 1.09
N ASN A 392 3.29 -33.94 0.89
CA ASN A 392 4.25 -33.64 -0.17
C ASN A 392 5.69 -33.92 0.29
N ALA A 393 6.28 -35.02 -0.18
CA ALA A 393 7.63 -35.45 0.21
C ALA A 393 8.75 -34.47 -0.20
N ASN A 394 8.51 -33.69 -1.25
CA ASN A 394 9.53 -32.82 -1.86
C ASN A 394 9.49 -31.38 -1.36
N ALA A 395 8.72 -31.11 -0.31
CA ALA A 395 8.58 -29.79 0.28
C ALA A 395 9.31 -29.71 1.62
N ASN A 396 9.87 -28.53 1.91
CA ASN A 396 10.57 -28.23 3.14
C ASN A 396 9.89 -27.12 3.95
N SER A 397 9.03 -26.30 3.33
CA SER A 397 8.27 -25.27 4.04
C SER A 397 6.85 -25.13 3.51
N VAL A 398 5.93 -24.74 4.38
CA VAL A 398 4.54 -24.41 4.08
C VAL A 398 4.23 -23.01 4.59
N PHE A 399 3.66 -22.15 3.73
CA PHE A 399 3.08 -20.88 4.13
C PHE A 399 1.57 -20.94 3.96
N LEU A 400 0.84 -20.86 5.08
CA LEU A 400 -0.61 -20.81 5.11
C LEU A 400 -1.10 -19.39 5.39
N MET A 401 -1.98 -18.84 4.55
CA MET A 401 -2.59 -17.54 4.77
C MET A 401 -4.12 -17.59 4.78
N THR A 402 -4.76 -16.93 5.74
CA THR A 402 -6.23 -16.76 5.80
C THR A 402 -6.67 -15.49 6.52
N ASP A 403 -7.83 -14.96 6.17
CA ASP A 403 -8.49 -13.86 6.89
C ASP A 403 -9.58 -14.33 7.87
N GLY A 404 -9.72 -15.65 8.01
CA GLY A 404 -10.89 -16.30 8.58
C GLY A 404 -10.57 -17.56 9.38
N GLU A 405 -11.62 -18.17 9.92
CA GLU A 405 -11.56 -19.48 10.58
C GLU A 405 -12.22 -20.45 9.65
N PRO A 406 -11.82 -21.72 9.68
CA PRO A 406 -12.56 -22.76 9.02
C PRO A 406 -14.04 -22.70 9.36
N ASN A 407 -14.92 -22.93 8.38
CA ASN A 407 -16.35 -23.07 8.68
C ASN A 407 -16.65 -24.42 9.36
N TYR A 408 -15.84 -25.43 9.05
CA TYR A 408 -15.98 -26.79 9.55
C TYR A 408 -14.63 -27.29 10.08
N ASP A 409 -14.65 -28.14 11.09
CA ASP A 409 -13.48 -28.90 11.53
C ASP A 409 -13.07 -29.96 10.48
N ARG A 410 -11.94 -30.63 10.72
CA ARG A 410 -11.41 -31.68 9.82
C ARG A 410 -12.35 -32.89 9.64
N ASN A 411 -13.29 -33.10 10.56
CA ASN A 411 -14.27 -34.19 10.52
C ASN A 411 -15.65 -33.70 9.99
N ASN A 412 -15.69 -32.52 9.37
CA ASN A 412 -16.90 -31.91 8.82
C ASN A 412 -17.96 -31.51 9.89
N GLY A 413 -17.56 -31.43 11.16
CA GLY A 413 -18.32 -30.80 12.24
C GLY A 413 -18.18 -29.27 12.19
N ASN A 414 -19.02 -28.53 12.91
CA ASN A 414 -18.90 -27.06 12.96
C ASN A 414 -17.62 -26.66 13.70
N TRP A 415 -16.86 -25.72 13.13
CA TRP A 415 -15.65 -25.22 13.76
C TRP A 415 -15.94 -24.45 15.05
N SER A 416 -15.11 -24.68 16.07
CA SER A 416 -15.21 -24.00 17.36
C SER A 416 -13.84 -23.86 18.03
N ARG A 417 -13.79 -23.08 19.12
CA ARG A 417 -12.58 -22.96 19.98
C ARG A 417 -12.07 -24.29 20.53
N LYS A 418 -12.93 -25.31 20.65
CA LYS A 418 -12.53 -26.65 21.11
C LYS A 418 -11.65 -27.37 20.08
N ASP A 419 -11.73 -26.95 18.82
CA ASP A 419 -11.05 -27.60 17.70
C ASP A 419 -9.64 -27.05 17.47
N TYR A 420 -9.30 -25.90 18.05
CA TYR A 420 -8.00 -25.24 17.87
C TYR A 420 -6.84 -26.19 18.18
N ARG A 421 -6.75 -26.64 19.43
CA ARG A 421 -5.68 -27.51 19.90
C ARG A 421 -5.71 -28.88 19.23
N LYS A 422 -6.90 -29.45 19.03
CA LYS A 422 -7.07 -30.76 18.39
C LYS A 422 -6.54 -30.73 16.95
N THR A 423 -6.82 -29.66 16.22
CA THR A 423 -6.39 -29.49 14.83
C THR A 423 -4.90 -29.20 14.73
N ALA A 424 -4.38 -28.27 15.56
CA ALA A 424 -2.95 -27.99 15.61
C ALA A 424 -2.14 -29.26 15.92
N ASN A 425 -2.52 -30.00 16.97
CA ASN A 425 -1.84 -31.26 17.34
C ASN A 425 -1.88 -32.31 16.22
N ALA A 426 -2.95 -32.35 15.43
CA ALA A 426 -3.04 -33.29 14.32
C ALA A 426 -2.00 -32.97 13.23
N TYR A 427 -1.85 -31.70 12.84
CA TYR A 427 -0.86 -31.31 11.85
C TYR A 427 0.58 -31.38 12.39
N ILE A 428 0.80 -31.07 13.67
CA ILE A 428 2.10 -31.29 14.34
C ILE A 428 2.48 -32.78 14.30
N SER A 429 1.55 -33.68 14.64
CA SER A 429 1.77 -35.12 14.54
C SER A 429 2.06 -35.57 13.11
N MET A 430 1.33 -35.04 12.13
CA MET A 430 1.58 -35.32 10.71
C MET A 430 2.97 -34.86 10.28
N ASN A 431 3.45 -33.71 10.78
CA ASN A 431 4.81 -33.23 10.51
C ASN A 431 5.86 -34.18 11.09
N HIS A 432 5.71 -34.64 12.34
CA HIS A 432 6.60 -35.62 12.95
C HIS A 432 6.58 -36.98 12.21
N ASP A 433 5.43 -37.38 11.68
CA ASP A 433 5.33 -38.62 10.90
C ASP A 433 6.02 -38.52 9.53
N ARG A 434 6.39 -37.32 9.05
CA ARG A 434 7.25 -37.16 7.86
C ARG A 434 8.65 -37.69 8.09
N GLU A 435 9.23 -37.41 9.25
CA GLU A 435 10.56 -37.91 9.63
C GLU A 435 10.57 -39.45 9.66
N LYS A 436 9.51 -40.08 10.18
CA LYS A 436 9.35 -41.54 10.18
C LYS A 436 9.24 -42.13 8.77
N ARG A 437 8.78 -41.35 7.79
CA ARG A 437 8.72 -41.72 6.36
C ARG A 437 10.03 -41.45 5.61
N GLY A 438 11.04 -40.87 6.29
CA GLY A 438 12.31 -40.48 5.69
C GLY A 438 12.25 -39.17 4.90
N TRP A 439 11.28 -38.30 5.20
CA TRP A 439 11.13 -36.98 4.58
C TRP A 439 11.53 -35.89 5.56
N ASP A 440 11.96 -34.75 5.03
CA ASP A 440 12.24 -33.57 5.85
C ASP A 440 10.96 -33.07 6.53
N ILE A 441 11.10 -32.65 7.79
CA ILE A 441 10.04 -31.93 8.50
C ILE A 441 9.78 -30.59 7.81
N LEU A 442 8.53 -30.14 7.83
CA LEU A 442 8.14 -28.87 7.24
C LEU A 442 8.33 -27.73 8.25
N ASP A 443 8.93 -26.63 7.81
CA ASP A 443 8.78 -25.34 8.47
C ASP A 443 7.38 -24.79 8.15
N VAL A 444 6.47 -24.87 9.13
CA VAL A 444 5.05 -24.49 8.95
C VAL A 444 4.84 -23.05 9.38
N ASN A 445 4.81 -22.16 8.40
CA ASN A 445 4.62 -20.73 8.57
C ASN A 445 3.16 -20.35 8.34
N THR A 446 2.63 -19.45 9.16
CA THR A 446 1.21 -19.09 9.13
C THR A 446 0.97 -17.59 9.26
N VAL A 447 0.07 -17.04 8.45
CA VAL A 447 -0.28 -15.62 8.42
C VAL A 447 -1.79 -15.44 8.53
N SER A 448 -2.26 -14.67 9.52
CA SER A 448 -3.67 -14.31 9.66
C SER A 448 -3.91 -12.83 9.37
N VAL A 449 -4.97 -12.51 8.62
CA VAL A 449 -5.28 -11.12 8.22
C VAL A 449 -6.57 -10.62 8.85
N GLY A 450 -6.51 -9.44 9.47
CA GLY A 450 -7.63 -8.74 10.09
C GLY A 450 -8.15 -9.38 11.38
N ARG A 451 -7.46 -10.40 11.91
CA ARG A 451 -7.71 -11.04 13.21
C ARG A 451 -6.61 -12.02 13.58
N GLN A 452 -6.47 -12.29 14.88
CA GLN A 452 -5.65 -13.37 15.39
C GLN A 452 -6.28 -14.76 15.14
N SER A 453 -5.44 -15.78 14.95
CA SER A 453 -5.83 -17.16 14.68
C SER A 453 -5.08 -18.14 15.60
N PRO A 454 -5.61 -18.43 16.81
CA PRO A 454 -4.89 -19.23 17.81
C PRO A 454 -4.54 -20.64 17.34
N TRP A 455 -5.33 -21.25 16.45
CA TRP A 455 -5.04 -22.58 15.93
C TRP A 455 -3.85 -22.58 14.94
N MET A 456 -3.68 -21.50 14.19
CA MET A 456 -2.55 -21.32 13.27
C MET A 456 -1.27 -21.04 14.04
N GLU A 457 -1.36 -20.19 15.08
CA GLU A 457 -0.26 -19.93 16.00
C GLU A 457 0.21 -21.23 16.68
N MET A 458 -0.71 -22.01 17.25
CA MET A 458 -0.37 -23.31 17.85
C MET A 458 0.25 -24.28 16.83
N MET A 459 -0.25 -24.30 15.60
CA MET A 459 0.23 -25.21 14.56
C MET A 459 1.64 -24.85 14.09
N SER A 460 1.91 -23.57 13.80
CA SER A 460 3.21 -23.10 13.33
C SER A 460 4.29 -23.23 14.41
N THR A 461 4.02 -22.71 15.60
CA THR A 461 4.95 -22.80 16.75
C THR A 461 5.26 -24.25 17.12
N GLY A 462 4.27 -25.13 17.10
CA GLY A 462 4.45 -26.55 17.37
C GLY A 462 5.13 -27.35 16.26
N ALA A 463 5.19 -26.80 15.04
CA ALA A 463 5.81 -27.43 13.88
C ALA A 463 7.13 -26.74 13.47
N GLY A 464 7.69 -25.87 14.31
CA GLY A 464 8.99 -25.23 14.09
C GLY A 464 8.97 -24.01 13.15
N GLY A 465 7.80 -23.51 12.77
CA GLY A 465 7.66 -22.31 11.93
C GLY A 465 7.14 -21.10 12.70
N GLU A 466 6.86 -20.02 11.95
CA GLU A 466 6.47 -18.72 12.50
C GLU A 466 4.98 -18.41 12.29
N TYR A 467 4.41 -17.62 13.18
CA TYR A 467 3.06 -17.08 13.07
C TYR A 467 3.09 -15.56 13.06
N LYS A 468 2.34 -14.97 12.12
CA LYS A 468 2.16 -13.52 12.05
C LYS A 468 0.69 -13.15 11.90
N ALA A 469 0.24 -12.22 12.74
CA ALA A 469 -1.06 -11.56 12.58
C ALA A 469 -0.85 -10.18 11.94
N LEU A 470 -1.66 -9.87 10.93
CA LEU A 470 -1.68 -8.58 10.25
C LEU A 470 -3.03 -7.94 10.52
N ASP A 471 -3.05 -6.67 10.92
CA ASP A 471 -4.27 -5.93 11.24
C ASP A 471 -4.92 -5.27 10.01
#